data_AF-A0AAC8SAT1-F1
#
_entry.id   AF-A0AAC8SAT1-F1
#
_cell.length_a   1.000
_cell.length_b   1.000
_cell.length_c   1.000
_cell.angle_alpha   90.00
_cell.angle_beta   90.00
_cell.angle_gamma   90.00
#
_symmetry.space_group_name_H-M   'P 1'
#
loop_
_entity.id
_entity.type
_entity.pdbx_description
1 polymer ?
#
loop_
_entity_poly.entity_id
_entity_poly.type
_entity_poly.pdbx_seq_one_letter_code
_entity_poly.pdbx_strand_id
1 'polypeptide(L)'
;MFYDEKKTYQKIEERLDIVRSFNAHNEHKNLQDEFKGAGISRRDLLKWAGMMSTALALPASFAPLTLKAVEVANRLPVIWLHMAECTGCSESLLRSADPTIDSIIFDYINLEYHETIMVASGFQAEKSLHDAIEKHKNNYILMVEGGIPQGTEYFLTQGPNAETGAEECRKAAQYAAAIFAIGTCSSFGGVQAAYPNPSNAQPLHKIIDKPVINVPGCPPSEKNIVGNVLYYLMFGALPKLDAYNRPSWAYGNRIHDLCERRGHFDAGEFVEHFGDENAKRGFCLYKMGCKGPYTFNNCSKLRFNSHTSWPIGAGHGCIGCSEPNFWDTMSPFEEPLANRSIKTAFDGLGADKVADKVGTTLLSATAIGIVAHALLSKAIKNKE
;
A
#
# COMPACT_ATOMS: atom_id res chain seq x y z
N MET A 1 -12.07 14.67 14.99
CA MET A 1 -12.87 13.92 15.99
C MET A 1 -11.87 13.33 16.96
N PHE A 2 -11.61 14.04 18.05
CA PHE A 2 -10.67 13.60 19.07
C PHE A 2 -11.29 12.40 19.78
N TYR A 3 -10.71 11.22 19.60
CA TYR A 3 -11.03 10.07 20.42
C TYR A 3 -10.83 10.46 21.89
N ASP A 4 -11.70 9.99 22.78
CA ASP A 4 -11.35 9.92 24.19
C ASP A 4 -10.20 8.90 24.29
N GLU A 5 -8.99 9.45 24.31
CA GLU A 5 -7.74 8.70 24.22
C GLU A 5 -7.67 7.65 25.32
N LYS A 6 -8.07 8.02 26.54
CA LYS A 6 -8.07 7.15 27.71
C LYS A 6 -9.07 6.00 27.58
N LYS A 7 -10.30 6.31 27.15
CA LYS A 7 -11.34 5.28 26.92
C LYS A 7 -10.95 4.33 25.79
N THR A 8 -10.32 4.84 24.74
CA THR A 8 -9.86 4.02 23.61
C THR A 8 -8.72 3.11 24.02
N TYR A 9 -7.76 3.64 24.78
CA TYR A 9 -6.65 2.86 25.35
C TYR A 9 -7.18 1.69 26.21
N GLN A 10 -8.11 1.96 27.14
CA GLN A 10 -8.70 0.93 28.01
C GLN A 10 -9.42 -0.17 27.22
N LYS A 11 -10.21 0.20 26.20
CA LYS A 11 -10.90 -0.78 25.34
C LYS A 11 -9.93 -1.71 24.59
N ILE A 12 -8.83 -1.17 24.08
CA ILE A 12 -7.81 -1.98 23.41
C ILE A 12 -7.12 -2.89 24.42
N GLU A 13 -6.81 -2.39 25.61
CA GLU A 13 -6.21 -3.20 26.67
C GLU A 13 -7.10 -4.39 27.05
N GLU A 14 -8.39 -4.15 27.33
CA GLU A 14 -9.38 -5.20 27.60
C GLU A 14 -9.49 -6.20 26.45
N ARG A 15 -9.48 -5.73 25.20
CA ARG A 15 -9.53 -6.59 24.03
C ARG A 15 -8.29 -7.48 23.93
N LEU A 16 -7.10 -6.94 24.14
CA LEU A 16 -5.86 -7.72 24.08
C LEU A 16 -5.81 -8.77 25.19
N ASP A 17 -6.37 -8.47 26.37
CA ASP A 17 -6.54 -9.45 27.44
C ASP A 17 -7.51 -10.58 27.06
N ILE A 18 -8.60 -10.26 26.34
CA ILE A 18 -9.48 -11.29 25.76
C ILE A 18 -8.72 -12.12 24.72
N VAL A 19 -7.98 -11.51 23.79
CA VAL A 19 -7.20 -12.26 22.79
C VAL A 19 -6.18 -13.17 23.46
N ARG A 20 -5.56 -12.73 24.55
CA ARG A 20 -4.58 -13.52 25.29
C ARG A 20 -5.14 -14.83 25.83
N SER A 21 -6.46 -14.88 26.06
CA SER A 21 -7.18 -16.09 26.49
C SER A 21 -7.43 -17.09 25.35
N PHE A 22 -7.26 -16.69 24.09
CA PHE A 22 -7.39 -17.60 22.95
C PHE A 22 -6.19 -18.54 22.88
N ASN A 23 -6.42 -19.76 22.40
CA ASN A 23 -5.37 -20.75 22.23
C ASN A 23 -4.32 -20.23 21.23
N ALA A 24 -3.05 -20.25 21.63
CA ALA A 24 -1.96 -19.99 20.72
C ALA A 24 -1.80 -21.18 19.77
N HIS A 25 -1.43 -20.94 18.50
CA HIS A 25 -1.15 -22.02 17.56
C HIS A 25 -0.07 -22.98 18.06
N ASN A 26 0.91 -22.44 18.79
CA ASN A 26 1.96 -23.20 19.44
C ASN A 26 2.10 -22.72 20.90
N GLU A 27 1.43 -23.42 21.82
CA GLU A 27 1.37 -23.06 23.25
C GLU A 27 2.74 -22.98 23.93
N HIS A 28 3.75 -23.65 23.35
CA HIS A 28 5.12 -23.66 23.87
C HIS A 28 5.99 -22.53 23.33
N LYS A 29 5.52 -21.78 22.31
CA LYS A 29 6.29 -20.68 21.72
C LYS A 29 5.86 -19.33 22.27
N ASN A 30 6.81 -18.66 22.91
CA ASN A 30 6.66 -17.31 23.41
C ASN A 30 7.34 -16.33 22.44
N LEU A 31 6.57 -15.46 21.79
CA LEU A 31 7.07 -14.45 20.87
C LEU A 31 8.20 -13.60 21.46
N GLN A 32 8.15 -13.28 22.77
CA GLN A 32 9.22 -12.53 23.43
C GLN A 32 10.55 -13.28 23.44
N ASP A 33 10.53 -14.60 23.56
CA ASP A 33 11.74 -15.41 23.55
C ASP A 33 12.25 -15.63 22.12
N GLU A 34 11.35 -15.68 21.13
CA GLU A 34 11.70 -15.70 19.70
C GLU A 34 12.37 -14.39 19.26
N PHE A 35 11.84 -13.23 19.66
CA PHE A 35 12.49 -11.93 19.42
C PHE A 35 13.89 -11.89 20.02
N LYS A 36 14.06 -12.36 21.27
CA LYS A 36 15.39 -12.44 21.90
C LYS A 36 16.33 -13.40 21.16
N GLY A 37 15.83 -14.57 20.75
CA GLY A 37 16.58 -15.58 20.00
C GLY A 37 17.07 -15.05 18.65
N ALA A 38 16.26 -14.22 17.98
CA ALA A 38 16.60 -13.51 16.76
C ALA A 38 17.48 -12.25 16.98
N GLY A 39 17.92 -11.98 18.21
CA GLY A 39 18.77 -10.83 18.53
C GLY A 39 18.05 -9.48 18.56
N ILE A 40 16.71 -9.46 18.56
CA ILE A 40 15.90 -8.24 18.63
C ILE A 40 15.76 -7.80 20.08
N SER A 41 16.24 -6.60 20.38
CA SER A 41 16.15 -6.06 21.73
C SER A 41 14.75 -5.51 22.04
N ARG A 42 14.42 -5.40 23.32
CA ARG A 42 13.20 -4.68 23.77
C ARG A 42 13.14 -3.25 23.24
N ARG A 43 14.29 -2.59 23.03
CA ARG A 43 14.36 -1.24 22.45
C ARG A 43 13.93 -1.24 20.99
N ASP A 44 14.29 -2.26 20.22
CA ASP A 44 13.91 -2.39 18.82
C ASP A 44 12.41 -2.66 18.69
N LEU A 45 11.87 -3.51 19.57
CA LEU A 45 10.42 -3.72 19.71
C LEU A 45 9.67 -2.41 19.98
N LEU A 46 10.15 -1.59 20.91
CA LEU A 46 9.53 -0.30 21.21
C LEU A 46 9.62 0.70 20.03
N LYS A 47 10.75 0.75 19.32
CA LYS A 47 10.91 1.61 18.14
C LYS A 47 9.92 1.23 17.04
N TRP A 48 9.83 -0.06 16.74
CA TRP A 48 8.90 -0.58 15.75
C TRP A 48 7.44 -0.37 16.18
N ALA A 49 7.11 -0.60 17.47
CA ALA A 49 5.77 -0.37 17.97
C ALA A 49 5.36 1.10 17.85
N GLY A 50 6.30 2.03 18.09
CA GLY A 50 6.12 3.46 17.84
C GLY A 50 5.94 3.79 16.35
N MET A 51 6.71 3.15 15.47
CA MET A 51 6.57 3.30 14.02
C MET A 51 5.19 2.83 13.54
N MET A 52 4.75 1.65 13.97
CA MET A 52 3.44 1.11 13.60
C MET A 52 2.28 1.89 14.22
N SER A 53 2.41 2.33 15.49
CA SER A 53 1.44 3.27 16.08
C SER A 53 1.29 4.52 15.21
N THR A 54 2.41 5.10 14.76
CA THR A 54 2.42 6.27 13.88
C THR A 54 1.85 5.96 12.49
N ALA A 55 2.13 4.79 11.93
CA ALA A 55 1.59 4.34 10.65
C ALA A 55 0.06 4.21 10.73
N LEU A 56 -0.45 3.63 11.81
CA LEU A 56 -1.88 3.51 12.12
C LEU A 56 -2.53 4.82 12.59
N ALA A 57 -1.79 5.94 12.56
CA ALA A 57 -2.23 7.26 13.02
C ALA A 57 -2.71 7.29 14.50
N LEU A 58 -2.09 6.48 15.35
CA LEU A 58 -2.31 6.44 16.80
C LEU A 58 -1.37 7.41 17.54
N PRO A 59 -1.81 7.97 18.69
CA PRO A 59 -0.94 8.75 19.55
C PRO A 59 0.26 7.94 20.06
N ALA A 60 1.38 8.60 20.34
CA ALA A 60 2.60 7.93 20.83
C ALA A 60 2.41 7.14 22.14
N SER A 61 1.41 7.52 22.95
CA SER A 61 0.98 6.83 24.17
C SER A 61 0.49 5.39 23.91
N PHE A 62 0.12 5.03 22.67
CA PHE A 62 -0.37 3.69 22.30
C PHE A 62 0.75 2.70 21.98
N ALA A 63 2.01 3.13 21.88
CA ALA A 63 3.14 2.23 21.60
C ALA A 63 3.22 1.01 22.54
N PRO A 64 2.94 1.11 23.87
CA PRO A 64 2.86 -0.06 24.74
C PRO A 64 1.74 -1.04 24.37
N LEU A 65 0.57 -0.56 23.90
CA LEU A 65 -0.52 -1.42 23.46
C LEU A 65 -0.18 -2.11 22.13
N THR A 66 0.46 -1.40 21.20
CA THR A 66 0.97 -2.01 19.97
C THR A 66 1.98 -3.10 20.30
N LEU A 67 2.86 -2.90 21.29
CA LEU A 67 3.76 -3.95 21.77
C LEU A 67 3.00 -5.14 22.35
N LYS A 68 1.99 -4.92 23.22
CA LYS A 68 1.13 -6.00 23.74
C LYS A 68 0.41 -6.76 22.62
N ALA A 69 -0.05 -6.06 21.58
CA ALA A 69 -0.70 -6.68 20.43
C ALA A 69 0.23 -7.65 19.71
N VAL A 70 1.49 -7.25 19.51
CA VAL A 70 2.51 -8.15 18.95
C VAL A 70 2.67 -9.41 19.79
N GLU A 71 2.75 -9.30 21.12
CA GLU A 71 2.93 -10.46 22.02
C GLU A 71 1.80 -11.51 21.93
N VAL A 72 0.63 -11.11 21.42
CA VAL A 72 -0.54 -11.98 21.27
C VAL A 72 -0.92 -12.25 19.81
N ALA A 73 -0.13 -11.79 18.83
CA ALA A 73 -0.44 -11.94 17.41
C ALA A 73 -0.57 -13.41 16.97
N ASN A 74 0.18 -14.32 17.62
CA ASN A 74 0.13 -15.77 17.40
C ASN A 74 -1.19 -16.45 17.84
N ARG A 75 -2.14 -15.70 18.38
CA ARG A 75 -3.45 -16.18 18.84
C ARG A 75 -4.58 -15.81 17.87
N LEU A 76 -4.28 -15.12 16.78
CA LEU A 76 -5.27 -14.74 15.77
C LEU A 76 -5.11 -15.63 14.52
N PRO A 77 -6.03 -16.57 14.27
CA PRO A 77 -5.96 -17.45 13.12
C PRO A 77 -6.15 -16.68 11.81
N VAL A 78 -5.34 -17.00 10.82
CA VAL A 78 -5.39 -16.45 9.45
C VAL A 78 -5.50 -17.59 8.46
N ILE A 79 -6.44 -17.45 7.54
CA ILE A 79 -6.59 -18.31 6.36
C ILE A 79 -6.29 -17.44 5.13
N TRP A 80 -5.32 -17.85 4.33
CA TRP A 80 -4.91 -17.14 3.11
C TRP A 80 -5.22 -17.98 1.87
N LEU A 81 -6.15 -17.50 1.04
CA LEU A 81 -6.56 -18.15 -0.20
C LEU A 81 -5.93 -17.47 -1.42
N HIS A 82 -5.57 -18.28 -2.42
CA HIS A 82 -5.02 -17.81 -3.70
C HIS A 82 -6.05 -18.02 -4.80
N MET A 83 -6.30 -16.99 -5.60
CA MET A 83 -7.28 -17.02 -6.69
C MET A 83 -6.55 -16.82 -8.04
N ALA A 84 -7.11 -16.10 -9.02
CA ALA A 84 -6.36 -15.77 -10.24
C ALA A 84 -5.30 -14.70 -9.91
N GLU A 85 -4.03 -15.12 -9.84
CA GLU A 85 -2.99 -14.35 -9.15
C GLU A 85 -1.59 -14.58 -9.75
N CYS A 86 -0.57 -13.92 -9.19
CA CYS A 86 0.83 -14.01 -9.66
C CYS A 86 1.85 -14.19 -8.52
N THR A 87 1.33 -14.44 -7.32
CA THR A 87 2.01 -14.68 -6.04
C THR A 87 2.80 -13.48 -5.53
N GLY A 88 2.67 -12.32 -6.18
CA GLY A 88 3.38 -11.12 -5.82
C GLY A 88 2.99 -10.55 -4.45
N CYS A 89 1.77 -10.77 -3.97
CA CYS A 89 1.35 -10.27 -2.66
C CYS A 89 1.90 -11.16 -1.55
N SER A 90 1.85 -12.48 -1.73
CA SER A 90 2.55 -13.44 -0.86
C SER A 90 4.05 -13.22 -0.86
N GLU A 91 4.66 -12.95 -2.02
CA GLU A 91 6.08 -12.59 -2.05
C GLU A 91 6.33 -11.26 -1.35
N SER A 92 5.49 -10.24 -1.52
CA SER A 92 5.64 -9.00 -0.77
C SER A 92 5.58 -9.23 0.74
N LEU A 93 4.68 -10.09 1.20
CA LEU A 93 4.59 -10.52 2.59
C LEU A 93 5.92 -11.16 3.05
N LEU A 94 6.47 -12.08 2.25
CA LEU A 94 7.74 -12.78 2.51
C LEU A 94 8.99 -11.91 2.32
N ARG A 95 8.88 -10.70 1.77
CA ARG A 95 9.98 -9.73 1.64
C ARG A 95 10.18 -8.87 2.89
N SER A 96 9.50 -9.18 3.99
CA SER A 96 9.91 -8.68 5.30
C SER A 96 11.34 -9.17 5.58
N ALA A 97 12.29 -8.27 5.83
CA ALA A 97 13.69 -8.66 5.97
C ALA A 97 13.91 -9.58 7.18
N ASP A 98 14.84 -10.52 7.08
CA ASP A 98 15.16 -11.45 8.18
C ASP A 98 16.42 -10.98 8.94
N PRO A 99 16.37 -10.78 10.27
CA PRO A 99 15.17 -10.72 11.13
C PRO A 99 14.60 -9.30 11.22
N THR A 100 13.30 -9.14 11.02
CA THR A 100 12.54 -7.93 11.35
C THR A 100 11.36 -8.28 12.24
N ILE A 101 10.83 -7.29 12.95
CA ILE A 101 9.67 -7.53 13.81
C ILE A 101 8.44 -7.91 12.99
N ASP A 102 8.29 -7.33 11.78
CA ASP A 102 7.23 -7.70 10.84
C ASP A 102 7.34 -9.17 10.40
N SER A 103 8.56 -9.68 10.13
CA SER A 103 8.77 -11.07 9.72
C SER A 103 8.50 -12.04 10.86
N ILE A 104 8.99 -11.76 12.07
CA ILE A 104 8.73 -12.59 13.26
C ILE A 104 7.28 -12.45 13.74
N ILE A 105 6.58 -11.36 13.43
CA ILE A 105 5.14 -11.38 13.65
C ILE A 105 4.55 -12.41 12.71
N PHE A 106 4.79 -12.32 11.40
CA PHE A 106 4.19 -13.22 10.39
C PHE A 106 4.58 -14.69 10.49
N ASP A 107 5.86 -15.01 10.69
CA ASP A 107 6.34 -16.39 10.90
C ASP A 107 5.63 -17.08 12.08
N TYR A 108 5.01 -16.28 12.95
CA TYR A 108 4.37 -16.73 14.17
C TYR A 108 2.90 -16.27 14.29
N ILE A 109 2.35 -15.51 13.34
CA ILE A 109 0.89 -15.36 13.22
C ILE A 109 0.38 -16.77 12.97
N ASN A 110 -0.78 -17.08 13.54
CA ASN A 110 -1.39 -18.38 13.35
C ASN A 110 -1.92 -18.53 11.91
N LEU A 111 -1.03 -18.77 10.95
CA LEU A 111 -1.38 -19.03 9.56
C LEU A 111 -1.79 -20.49 9.41
N GLU A 112 -3.09 -20.74 9.53
CA GLU A 112 -3.66 -22.09 9.51
C GLU A 112 -3.71 -22.68 8.08
N TYR A 113 -3.69 -21.81 7.06
CA TYR A 113 -3.69 -22.23 5.66
C TYR A 113 -3.05 -21.18 4.75
N HIS A 114 -2.12 -21.62 3.89
CA HIS A 114 -1.47 -20.82 2.85
C HIS A 114 -0.73 -21.72 1.85
N GLU A 115 -1.26 -21.86 0.62
CA GLU A 115 -0.78 -22.86 -0.36
C GLU A 115 0.71 -22.74 -0.71
N THR A 116 1.26 -21.51 -0.75
CA THR A 116 2.68 -21.28 -1.11
C THR A 116 3.69 -21.87 -0.12
N ILE A 117 3.37 -21.92 1.18
CA ILE A 117 4.34 -22.24 2.25
C ILE A 117 3.92 -23.40 3.16
N MET A 118 2.69 -23.90 3.04
CA MET A 118 2.23 -25.03 3.83
C MET A 118 2.90 -26.35 3.41
N VAL A 119 3.07 -27.25 4.38
CA VAL A 119 3.68 -28.58 4.13
C VAL A 119 2.69 -29.55 3.49
N ALA A 120 1.41 -29.48 3.86
CA ALA A 120 0.38 -30.37 3.33
C ALA A 120 0.04 -30.03 1.86
N SER A 121 -0.29 -31.05 1.07
CA SER A 121 -0.65 -30.91 -0.35
C SER A 121 -1.84 -31.82 -0.70
N GLY A 122 -2.43 -31.64 -1.89
CA GLY A 122 -3.55 -32.47 -2.35
C GLY A 122 -4.69 -32.55 -1.34
N PHE A 123 -5.15 -33.76 -1.02
CA PHE A 123 -6.25 -33.97 -0.07
C PHE A 123 -5.90 -33.53 1.35
N GLN A 124 -4.61 -33.55 1.74
CA GLN A 124 -4.20 -33.05 3.04
C GLN A 124 -4.35 -31.54 3.13
N ALA A 125 -4.07 -30.81 2.03
CA ALA A 125 -4.25 -29.36 2.00
C ALA A 125 -5.72 -28.96 2.10
N GLU A 126 -6.61 -29.59 1.33
CA GLU A 126 -8.07 -29.36 1.45
C GLU A 126 -8.57 -29.68 2.87
N LYS A 127 -8.11 -30.79 3.46
CA LYS A 127 -8.44 -31.13 4.84
C LYS A 127 -7.97 -30.03 5.81
N SER A 128 -6.75 -29.52 5.65
CA SER A 128 -6.24 -28.41 6.47
C SER A 128 -7.10 -27.16 6.36
N LEU A 129 -7.54 -26.79 5.16
CA LEU A 129 -8.46 -25.66 4.97
C LEU A 129 -9.78 -25.87 5.70
N HIS A 130 -10.43 -27.02 5.50
CA HIS A 130 -11.69 -27.34 6.15
C HIS A 130 -11.58 -27.39 7.68
N ASP A 131 -10.54 -28.05 8.21
CA ASP A 131 -10.28 -28.10 9.64
C ASP A 131 -10.04 -26.71 10.22
N ALA A 132 -9.29 -25.84 9.52
CA ALA A 132 -9.03 -24.48 9.95
C ALA A 132 -10.32 -23.64 10.03
N ILE A 133 -11.18 -23.75 9.01
CA ILE A 133 -12.47 -23.05 8.97
C ILE A 133 -13.38 -23.51 10.12
N GLU A 134 -13.51 -24.81 10.35
CA GLU A 134 -14.39 -25.33 11.41
C GLU A 134 -13.83 -25.10 12.81
N LYS A 135 -12.52 -25.31 13.02
CA LYS A 135 -11.86 -25.09 14.32
C LYS A 135 -11.96 -23.63 14.77
N HIS A 136 -11.86 -22.68 13.84
CA HIS A 136 -11.79 -21.25 14.14
C HIS A 136 -13.03 -20.47 13.72
N LYS A 137 -14.15 -21.16 13.52
CA LYS A 137 -15.43 -20.60 13.08
C LYS A 137 -15.75 -19.28 13.81
N ASN A 138 -16.01 -18.22 13.03
CA ASN A 138 -16.28 -16.85 13.48
C ASN A 138 -15.12 -16.10 14.16
N ASN A 139 -13.92 -16.68 14.21
CA ASN A 139 -12.76 -16.13 14.92
C ASN A 139 -11.49 -15.99 14.06
N TYR A 140 -11.47 -16.44 12.81
CA TYR A 140 -10.32 -16.25 11.91
C TYR A 140 -10.44 -15.01 11.02
N ILE A 141 -9.29 -14.48 10.60
CA ILE A 141 -9.19 -13.54 9.48
C ILE A 141 -9.08 -14.33 8.18
N LEU A 142 -9.88 -13.97 7.19
CA LEU A 142 -9.71 -14.43 5.81
C LEU A 142 -8.94 -13.39 5.01
N MET A 143 -7.88 -13.83 4.33
CA MET A 143 -7.16 -13.05 3.34
C MET A 143 -7.29 -13.72 1.98
N VAL A 144 -7.59 -12.95 0.95
CA VAL A 144 -7.70 -13.45 -0.42
C VAL A 144 -6.74 -12.67 -1.32
N GLU A 145 -5.81 -13.39 -1.92
CA GLU A 145 -4.93 -12.91 -2.98
C GLU A 145 -5.52 -13.35 -4.34
N GLY A 146 -5.61 -12.44 -5.31
CA GLY A 146 -6.09 -12.78 -6.66
C GLY A 146 -7.53 -12.39 -6.99
N GLY A 147 -7.79 -12.22 -8.28
CA GLY A 147 -9.13 -11.95 -8.80
C GLY A 147 -9.91 -13.25 -9.01
N ILE A 148 -11.23 -13.19 -9.03
CA ILE A 148 -12.07 -14.39 -9.02
C ILE A 148 -12.93 -14.43 -10.28
N PRO A 149 -12.75 -15.42 -11.18
CA PRO A 149 -13.64 -15.62 -12.32
C PRO A 149 -15.11 -15.77 -11.88
N GLN A 150 -16.03 -15.01 -12.47
CA GLN A 150 -17.47 -15.12 -12.21
C GLN A 150 -18.21 -15.58 -13.48
N GLY A 151 -19.05 -16.62 -13.39
CA GLY A 151 -19.74 -17.17 -14.57
C GLY A 151 -18.84 -17.95 -15.55
N THR A 152 -17.52 -17.88 -15.36
CA THR A 152 -16.48 -18.64 -16.04
C THR A 152 -15.55 -19.30 -15.01
N GLU A 153 -16.14 -19.74 -13.89
CA GLU A 153 -15.45 -20.28 -12.70
C GLU A 153 -14.56 -21.49 -13.02
N TYR A 154 -14.78 -22.20 -14.13
CA TYR A 154 -13.92 -23.29 -14.60
C TYR A 154 -12.48 -22.86 -14.96
N PHE A 155 -12.21 -21.56 -15.13
CA PHE A 155 -10.84 -21.06 -15.30
C PHE A 155 -10.01 -21.12 -14.00
N LEU A 156 -10.65 -21.34 -12.85
CA LEU A 156 -9.99 -21.43 -11.54
C LEU A 156 -10.66 -22.51 -10.69
N THR A 157 -10.13 -23.72 -10.76
CA THR A 157 -10.47 -24.84 -9.88
C THR A 157 -9.26 -25.26 -9.06
N GLN A 158 -9.46 -25.51 -7.78
CA GLN A 158 -8.41 -25.80 -6.80
C GLN A 158 -8.65 -27.14 -6.12
N GLY A 159 -7.55 -27.72 -5.64
CA GLY A 159 -7.53 -28.97 -4.91
C GLY A 159 -7.89 -30.21 -5.74
N PRO A 160 -7.69 -31.41 -5.18
CA PRO A 160 -8.07 -32.68 -5.82
C PRO A 160 -9.57 -32.84 -6.08
N ASN A 161 -10.45 -32.11 -5.39
CA ASN A 161 -11.89 -32.13 -5.66
C ASN A 161 -12.33 -31.12 -6.74
N ALA A 162 -11.39 -30.35 -7.32
CA ALA A 162 -11.64 -29.35 -8.36
C ALA A 162 -12.72 -28.34 -7.97
N GLU A 163 -12.71 -27.90 -6.72
CA GLU A 163 -13.61 -26.86 -6.23
C GLU A 163 -13.31 -25.54 -6.92
N THR A 164 -14.33 -24.77 -7.31
CA THR A 164 -14.09 -23.46 -7.92
C THR A 164 -13.58 -22.48 -6.87
N GLY A 165 -12.62 -21.62 -7.22
CA GLY A 165 -12.10 -20.61 -6.27
C GLY A 165 -13.19 -19.67 -5.74
N ALA A 166 -14.26 -19.44 -6.53
CA ALA A 166 -15.42 -18.68 -6.08
C ALA A 166 -16.21 -19.40 -4.98
N GLU A 167 -16.38 -20.72 -5.07
CA GLU A 167 -17.03 -21.53 -4.03
C GLU A 167 -16.18 -21.56 -2.75
N GLU A 168 -14.87 -21.74 -2.89
CA GLU A 168 -13.93 -21.75 -1.77
C GLU A 168 -13.95 -20.39 -1.02
N CYS A 169 -13.94 -19.28 -1.77
CA CYS A 169 -14.12 -17.94 -1.22
C CYS A 169 -15.44 -17.79 -0.46
N ARG A 170 -16.57 -18.29 -0.98
CA ARG A 170 -17.87 -18.20 -0.31
C ARG A 170 -17.89 -19.01 0.99
N LYS A 171 -17.35 -20.24 0.99
CA LYS A 171 -17.28 -21.11 2.17
C LYS A 171 -16.42 -20.49 3.27
N ALA A 172 -15.21 -20.04 2.94
CA ALA A 172 -14.33 -19.38 3.90
C ALA A 172 -14.87 -18.01 4.35
N ALA A 173 -15.50 -17.23 3.47
CA ALA A 173 -16.04 -15.94 3.86
C ALA A 173 -17.14 -16.08 4.92
N GLN A 174 -18.00 -17.10 4.81
CA GLN A 174 -19.17 -17.29 5.67
C GLN A 174 -18.82 -17.19 7.16
N TYR A 175 -17.71 -17.79 7.58
CA TYR A 175 -17.32 -17.88 8.99
C TYR A 175 -16.12 -16.99 9.37
N ALA A 176 -15.61 -16.17 8.45
CA ALA A 176 -14.54 -15.22 8.77
C ALA A 176 -15.01 -14.09 9.70
N ALA A 177 -14.20 -13.72 10.68
CA ALA A 177 -14.44 -12.58 11.56
C ALA A 177 -14.15 -11.24 10.85
N ALA A 178 -13.14 -11.22 9.97
CA ALA A 178 -12.80 -10.12 9.08
C ALA A 178 -12.25 -10.67 7.76
N ILE A 179 -12.45 -9.93 6.66
CA ILE A 179 -12.07 -10.35 5.30
C ILE A 179 -11.26 -9.26 4.62
N PHE A 180 -10.04 -9.59 4.21
CA PHE A 180 -9.14 -8.67 3.50
C PHE A 180 -8.89 -9.15 2.07
N ALA A 181 -9.14 -8.28 1.11
CA ALA A 181 -8.71 -8.46 -0.26
C ALA A 181 -7.27 -7.92 -0.41
N ILE A 182 -6.30 -8.83 -0.44
CA ILE A 182 -4.88 -8.50 -0.53
C ILE A 182 -4.48 -8.31 -2.00
N GLY A 183 -4.09 -7.09 -2.32
CA GLY A 183 -3.66 -6.68 -3.64
C GLY A 183 -4.78 -6.24 -4.57
N THR A 184 -4.37 -5.61 -5.66
CA THR A 184 -5.31 -5.01 -6.64
C THR A 184 -6.15 -6.08 -7.36
N CYS A 185 -5.66 -7.31 -7.46
CA CYS A 185 -6.38 -8.44 -8.03
C CYS A 185 -7.68 -8.75 -7.27
N SER A 186 -7.61 -9.03 -5.97
CA SER A 186 -8.82 -9.29 -5.16
C SER A 186 -9.59 -8.02 -4.81
N SER A 187 -8.91 -6.87 -4.71
CA SER A 187 -9.56 -5.59 -4.38
C SER A 187 -10.43 -5.07 -5.54
N PHE A 188 -9.90 -5.11 -6.78
CA PHE A 188 -10.51 -4.43 -7.94
C PHE A 188 -10.54 -5.27 -9.23
N GLY A 189 -9.95 -6.47 -9.26
CA GLY A 189 -9.92 -7.38 -10.42
C GLY A 189 -8.52 -7.62 -10.98
N GLY A 190 -7.60 -6.66 -10.88
CA GLY A 190 -6.20 -6.84 -11.28
C GLY A 190 -5.95 -6.84 -12.78
N VAL A 191 -4.81 -7.43 -13.19
CA VAL A 191 -4.36 -7.44 -14.60
C VAL A 191 -5.24 -8.33 -15.47
N GLN A 192 -5.71 -9.45 -14.93
CA GLN A 192 -6.62 -10.38 -15.58
C GLN A 192 -8.00 -9.75 -15.87
N ALA A 193 -8.38 -8.69 -15.15
CA ALA A 193 -9.60 -7.94 -15.36
C ALA A 193 -9.43 -6.74 -16.32
N ALA A 194 -8.20 -6.44 -16.74
CA ALA A 194 -7.94 -5.43 -17.76
C ALA A 194 -8.58 -5.83 -19.10
N TYR A 195 -8.90 -4.87 -19.95
CA TYR A 195 -9.54 -5.14 -21.25
C TYR A 195 -8.75 -6.19 -22.06
N PRO A 196 -9.39 -7.25 -22.60
CA PRO A 196 -10.84 -7.49 -22.68
C PRO A 196 -11.45 -8.39 -21.58
N ASN A 197 -10.73 -8.68 -20.48
CA ASN A 197 -11.15 -9.54 -19.36
C ASN A 197 -11.69 -10.93 -19.81
N PRO A 198 -10.85 -11.77 -20.43
CA PRO A 198 -11.29 -13.03 -21.03
C PRO A 198 -11.80 -14.06 -20.02
N SER A 199 -11.34 -14.01 -18.77
CA SER A 199 -11.75 -14.93 -17.70
C SER A 199 -12.89 -14.39 -16.85
N ASN A 200 -13.46 -13.23 -17.20
CA ASN A 200 -14.43 -12.49 -16.38
C ASN A 200 -14.02 -12.41 -14.90
N ALA A 201 -12.75 -12.08 -14.64
CA ALA A 201 -12.24 -11.90 -13.30
C ALA A 201 -12.90 -10.71 -12.60
N GLN A 202 -13.31 -10.91 -11.35
CA GLN A 202 -14.01 -9.95 -10.51
C GLN A 202 -13.29 -9.76 -9.17
N PRO A 203 -13.44 -8.60 -8.52
CA PRO A 203 -13.00 -8.40 -7.15
C PRO A 203 -13.83 -9.24 -6.14
N LEU A 204 -13.24 -9.53 -4.99
CA LEU A 204 -13.82 -10.40 -3.96
C LEU A 204 -15.22 -9.96 -3.50
N HIS A 205 -15.44 -8.65 -3.34
CA HIS A 205 -16.73 -8.12 -2.87
C HIS A 205 -17.91 -8.38 -3.81
N LYS A 206 -17.67 -8.84 -5.05
CA LYS A 206 -18.73 -9.27 -5.99
C LYS A 206 -19.03 -10.77 -5.93
N ILE A 207 -18.23 -11.53 -5.19
CA ILE A 207 -18.31 -12.99 -5.08
C ILE A 207 -18.98 -13.43 -3.78
N ILE A 208 -18.85 -12.61 -2.72
CA ILE A 208 -19.29 -12.90 -1.36
C ILE A 208 -20.19 -11.77 -0.80
N ASP A 209 -21.05 -12.11 0.16
CA ASP A 209 -22.04 -11.18 0.74
C ASP A 209 -21.60 -10.54 2.08
N LYS A 210 -20.29 -10.51 2.36
CA LYS A 210 -19.74 -9.95 3.61
C LYS A 210 -18.85 -8.74 3.35
N PRO A 211 -18.71 -7.81 4.32
CA PRO A 211 -17.82 -6.67 4.18
C PRO A 211 -16.38 -7.09 3.87
N VAL A 212 -15.80 -6.49 2.84
CA VAL A 212 -14.41 -6.71 2.40
C VAL A 212 -13.60 -5.44 2.58
N ILE A 213 -12.43 -5.57 3.19
CA ILE A 213 -11.45 -4.50 3.34
C ILE A 213 -10.43 -4.64 2.22
N ASN A 214 -10.32 -3.63 1.38
CA ASN A 214 -9.41 -3.64 0.26
C ASN A 214 -8.03 -3.15 0.69
N VAL A 215 -7.01 -3.96 0.43
CA VAL A 215 -5.58 -3.62 0.65
C VAL A 215 -4.87 -3.63 -0.71
N PRO A 216 -5.17 -2.68 -1.61
CA PRO A 216 -4.69 -2.70 -2.98
C PRO A 216 -3.21 -2.28 -3.12
N GLY A 217 -2.67 -2.56 -4.29
CA GLY A 217 -1.25 -2.48 -4.64
C GLY A 217 -0.89 -3.71 -5.47
N CYS A 218 0.12 -3.59 -6.33
CA CYS A 218 0.58 -4.68 -7.18
C CYS A 218 2.10 -4.88 -7.02
N PRO A 219 2.57 -5.41 -5.87
CA PRO A 219 1.79 -5.80 -4.68
C PRO A 219 1.58 -4.66 -3.67
N PRO A 220 0.70 -4.81 -2.66
CA PRO A 220 0.69 -3.92 -1.50
C PRO A 220 1.95 -4.16 -0.66
N SER A 221 2.51 -3.12 -0.02
CA SER A 221 3.67 -3.29 0.86
C SER A 221 3.38 -4.23 2.02
N GLU A 222 4.38 -4.97 2.49
CA GLU A 222 4.31 -5.86 3.65
C GLU A 222 3.69 -5.16 4.87
N LYS A 223 4.08 -3.91 5.13
CA LYS A 223 3.57 -3.11 6.27
C LYS A 223 2.07 -2.83 6.19
N ASN A 224 1.51 -2.74 5.00
CA ASN A 224 0.07 -2.55 4.81
C ASN A 224 -0.69 -3.85 5.09
N ILE A 225 -0.08 -5.00 4.81
CA ILE A 225 -0.63 -6.31 5.17
C ILE A 225 -0.57 -6.48 6.70
N VAL A 226 0.61 -6.31 7.32
CA VAL A 226 0.81 -6.44 8.79
C VAL A 226 -0.12 -5.46 9.53
N GLY A 227 -0.10 -4.19 9.13
CA GLY A 227 -0.75 -3.11 9.85
C GLY A 227 -2.26 -3.30 9.95
N ASN A 228 -2.89 -3.89 8.93
CA ASN A 228 -4.32 -4.19 8.97
C ASN A 228 -4.65 -5.34 9.92
N VAL A 229 -3.80 -6.38 10.01
CA VAL A 229 -3.95 -7.45 11.00
C VAL A 229 -3.80 -6.89 12.42
N LEU A 230 -2.74 -6.11 12.66
CA LEU A 230 -2.50 -5.48 13.95
C LEU A 230 -3.63 -4.54 14.36
N TYR A 231 -4.17 -3.78 13.40
CA TYR A 231 -5.32 -2.92 13.67
C TYR A 231 -6.51 -3.76 14.13
N TYR A 232 -6.87 -4.80 13.39
CA TYR A 232 -7.99 -5.66 13.78
C TYR A 232 -7.75 -6.34 15.14
N LEU A 233 -6.52 -6.79 15.39
CA LEU A 233 -6.10 -7.38 16.65
C LEU A 233 -6.29 -6.43 17.84
N MET A 234 -5.86 -5.17 17.69
CA MET A 234 -5.95 -4.15 18.73
C MET A 234 -7.40 -3.68 18.97
N PHE A 235 -8.14 -3.42 17.90
CA PHE A 235 -9.43 -2.73 17.99
C PHE A 235 -10.63 -3.69 17.98
N GLY A 236 -10.47 -4.93 17.53
CA GLY A 236 -11.58 -5.85 17.27
C GLY A 236 -12.59 -5.30 16.24
N ALA A 237 -12.16 -4.33 15.44
CA ALA A 237 -12.99 -3.57 14.51
C ALA A 237 -12.17 -3.17 13.29
N LEU A 238 -12.86 -2.81 12.23
CA LEU A 238 -12.24 -2.35 10.99
C LEU A 238 -11.78 -0.89 11.11
N PRO A 239 -10.69 -0.49 10.43
CA PRO A 239 -10.28 0.90 10.38
C PRO A 239 -11.31 1.75 9.65
N LYS A 240 -11.22 3.07 9.80
CA LYS A 240 -11.96 3.98 8.92
C LYS A 240 -11.57 3.69 7.47
N LEU A 241 -12.58 3.46 6.63
CA LEU A 241 -12.40 3.17 5.21
C LEU A 241 -12.73 4.39 4.35
N ASP A 242 -12.11 4.46 3.17
CA ASP A 242 -12.50 5.39 2.11
C ASP A 242 -13.62 4.81 1.23
N ALA A 243 -13.99 5.53 0.17
CA ALA A 243 -15.07 5.14 -0.76
C ALA A 243 -14.80 3.83 -1.54
N TYR A 244 -13.55 3.34 -1.53
CA TYR A 244 -13.16 2.08 -2.17
C TYR A 244 -12.90 0.97 -1.14
N ASN A 245 -13.43 1.12 0.08
CA ASN A 245 -13.21 0.21 1.21
C ASN A 245 -11.73 0.05 1.59
N ARG A 246 -10.89 1.07 1.34
CA ARG A 246 -9.47 1.04 1.68
C ARG A 246 -9.22 1.69 3.04
N PRO A 247 -8.35 1.11 3.90
CA PRO A 247 -7.98 1.71 5.18
C PRO A 247 -7.38 3.11 5.04
N SER A 248 -8.01 4.12 5.64
CA SER A 248 -7.58 5.52 5.46
C SER A 248 -6.19 5.81 6.01
N TRP A 249 -5.70 5.00 6.95
CA TRP A 249 -4.34 5.16 7.49
C TRP A 249 -3.27 4.85 6.43
N ALA A 250 -3.54 3.92 5.50
CA ALA A 250 -2.63 3.53 4.43
C ALA A 250 -2.94 4.26 3.10
N TYR A 251 -4.22 4.50 2.82
CA TYR A 251 -4.71 4.99 1.53
C TYR A 251 -5.40 6.37 1.62
N GLY A 252 -5.25 7.10 2.73
CA GLY A 252 -5.92 8.39 2.92
C GLY A 252 -5.28 9.58 2.20
N ASN A 253 -4.02 9.45 1.78
CA ASN A 253 -3.29 10.49 1.06
C ASN A 253 -2.86 10.00 -0.32
N ARG A 254 -2.73 10.93 -1.27
CA ARG A 254 -2.16 10.63 -2.57
C ARG A 254 -0.65 10.55 -2.46
N ILE A 255 -0.04 9.71 -3.29
CA ILE A 255 1.42 9.62 -3.44
C ILE A 255 2.04 11.00 -3.65
N HIS A 256 1.42 11.83 -4.49
CA HIS A 256 1.92 13.15 -4.82
C HIS A 256 1.90 14.15 -3.66
N ASP A 257 1.02 13.98 -2.69
CA ASP A 257 0.90 14.90 -1.55
C ASP A 257 2.06 14.71 -0.55
N LEU A 258 2.72 13.55 -0.59
CA LEU A 258 3.82 13.18 0.31
C LEU A 258 5.12 12.84 -0.45
N CYS A 259 5.23 13.23 -1.72
CA CYS A 259 6.38 12.88 -2.57
C CYS A 259 7.57 13.80 -2.30
N GLU A 260 8.78 13.25 -2.13
CA GLU A 260 10.00 14.07 -1.96
C GLU A 260 10.31 14.99 -3.15
N ARG A 261 9.83 14.65 -4.36
CA ARG A 261 10.01 15.47 -5.57
C ARG A 261 8.94 16.54 -5.76
N ARG A 262 8.08 16.77 -4.75
CA ARG A 262 6.96 17.73 -4.86
C ARG A 262 7.43 19.17 -5.06
N GLY A 263 8.53 19.57 -4.41
CA GLY A 263 9.12 20.90 -4.62
C GLY A 263 9.47 21.15 -6.09
N HIS A 264 10.10 20.17 -6.76
CA HIS A 264 10.41 20.26 -8.19
C HIS A 264 9.14 20.35 -9.06
N PHE A 265 8.07 19.63 -8.69
CA PHE A 265 6.79 19.78 -9.39
C PHE A 265 6.29 21.22 -9.29
N ASP A 266 6.21 21.79 -8.08
CA ASP A 266 5.69 23.14 -7.87
C ASP A 266 6.59 24.22 -8.50
N ALA A 267 7.89 23.98 -8.63
CA ALA A 267 8.86 24.84 -9.31
C ALA A 267 8.79 24.79 -10.85
N GLY A 268 8.14 23.76 -11.43
CA GLY A 268 8.11 23.54 -12.88
C GLY A 268 9.34 22.81 -13.43
N GLU A 269 10.06 22.12 -12.55
CA GLU A 269 11.29 21.37 -12.80
C GLU A 269 10.97 19.89 -13.08
N PHE A 270 10.99 19.54 -14.36
CA PHE A 270 10.58 18.22 -14.82
C PHE A 270 11.70 17.47 -15.53
N VAL A 271 11.71 16.15 -15.37
CA VAL A 271 12.38 15.25 -16.29
C VAL A 271 11.63 15.29 -17.62
N GLU A 272 12.34 15.46 -18.73
CA GLU A 272 11.77 15.53 -20.08
C GLU A 272 11.97 14.22 -20.85
N HIS A 273 13.04 13.47 -20.55
CA HIS A 273 13.23 12.09 -21.00
C HIS A 273 14.13 11.31 -20.03
N PHE A 274 14.01 9.98 -20.04
CA PHE A 274 14.85 9.13 -19.18
C PHE A 274 16.33 9.33 -19.50
N GLY A 275 17.13 9.58 -18.46
CA GLY A 275 18.59 9.76 -18.57
C GLY A 275 19.05 11.21 -18.77
N ASP A 276 18.15 12.18 -18.90
CA ASP A 276 18.51 13.60 -18.99
C ASP A 276 19.16 14.13 -17.69
N GLU A 277 19.73 15.34 -17.75
CA GLU A 277 20.35 15.96 -16.57
C GLU A 277 19.34 16.22 -15.43
N ASN A 278 18.06 16.43 -15.77
CA ASN A 278 17.00 16.62 -14.78
C ASN A 278 16.70 15.32 -14.02
N ALA A 279 16.77 14.16 -14.68
CA ALA A 279 16.62 12.84 -14.08
C ALA A 279 17.77 12.56 -13.11
N LYS A 280 19.02 12.88 -13.49
CA LYS A 280 20.20 12.77 -12.62
C LYS A 280 20.09 13.67 -11.38
N ARG A 281 19.42 14.81 -11.52
CA ARG A 281 19.15 15.77 -10.43
C ARG A 281 17.91 15.43 -9.59
N GLY A 282 17.18 14.35 -9.90
CA GLY A 282 16.01 13.93 -9.13
C GLY A 282 14.76 14.78 -9.34
N PHE A 283 14.62 15.46 -10.49
CA PHE A 283 13.48 16.32 -10.80
C PHE A 283 12.16 15.54 -10.93
N CYS A 284 11.04 16.26 -11.00
CA CYS A 284 9.71 15.66 -11.01
C CYS A 284 9.48 14.81 -12.28
N LEU A 285 8.89 13.62 -12.08
CA LEU A 285 8.60 12.65 -13.15
C LEU A 285 7.20 12.82 -13.77
N TYR A 286 6.50 13.93 -13.51
CA TYR A 286 5.14 14.14 -14.01
C TYR A 286 5.07 14.05 -15.53
N LYS A 287 6.00 14.69 -16.25
CA LYS A 287 6.08 14.62 -17.72
C LYS A 287 6.46 13.24 -18.27
N MET A 288 7.08 12.40 -17.44
CA MET A 288 7.35 10.98 -17.73
C MET A 288 6.16 10.07 -17.38
N GLY A 289 4.96 10.65 -17.21
CA GLY A 289 3.72 9.90 -16.97
C GLY A 289 3.45 9.49 -15.53
N CYS A 290 4.13 10.05 -14.54
CA CYS A 290 3.85 9.73 -13.14
C CYS A 290 2.38 9.97 -12.75
N LYS A 291 1.70 8.89 -12.34
CA LYS A 291 0.28 8.84 -11.90
C LYS A 291 0.09 9.03 -10.40
N GLY A 292 1.19 9.30 -9.67
CA GLY A 292 1.17 9.59 -8.24
C GLY A 292 0.13 10.65 -7.81
N PRO A 293 -0.18 11.66 -8.63
CA PRO A 293 -1.24 12.63 -8.30
C PRO A 293 -2.68 12.11 -8.29
N TYR A 294 -2.93 10.92 -8.82
CA TYR A 294 -4.24 10.27 -8.86
C TYR A 294 -4.26 8.97 -8.06
N THR A 295 -3.17 8.66 -7.36
CA THR A 295 -2.94 7.37 -6.71
C THR A 295 -2.84 7.54 -5.21
N PHE A 296 -3.67 6.81 -4.48
CA PHE A 296 -3.68 6.75 -3.03
C PHE A 296 -2.91 5.54 -2.56
N ASN A 297 -1.84 5.80 -1.82
CA ASN A 297 -1.00 4.78 -1.17
C ASN A 297 0.01 5.51 -0.26
N ASN A 298 0.70 4.75 0.58
CA ASN A 298 1.72 5.27 1.48
C ASN A 298 3.16 4.93 1.03
N CYS A 299 3.40 4.58 -0.24
CA CYS A 299 4.72 4.22 -0.77
C CYS A 299 5.78 5.31 -0.53
N SER A 300 5.43 6.58 -0.63
CA SER A 300 6.36 7.70 -0.38
C SER A 300 6.74 7.83 1.09
N LYS A 301 5.86 7.39 2.01
CA LYS A 301 6.07 7.44 3.46
C LYS A 301 6.72 6.18 4.01
N LEU A 302 6.31 4.99 3.56
CA LEU A 302 6.79 3.72 4.10
C LEU A 302 7.88 3.08 3.24
N ARG A 303 7.97 3.45 1.95
CA ARG A 303 8.85 2.84 0.94
C ARG A 303 8.64 1.31 0.89
N PHE A 304 9.49 0.61 0.16
CA PHE A 304 9.50 -0.84 0.02
C PHE A 304 10.85 -1.40 0.48
N ASN A 305 10.86 -2.68 0.87
CA ASN A 305 12.04 -3.46 1.20
C ASN A 305 12.91 -2.80 2.28
N SER A 306 12.46 -2.84 3.53
CA SER A 306 13.17 -2.21 4.67
C SER A 306 13.38 -0.71 4.50
N HIS A 307 12.38 -0.03 3.95
CA HIS A 307 12.40 1.41 3.70
C HIS A 307 13.47 1.86 2.68
N THR A 308 13.99 0.94 1.85
CA THR A 308 15.12 1.20 0.95
C THR A 308 14.73 2.14 -0.19
N SER A 309 13.69 1.79 -0.95
CA SER A 309 13.33 2.54 -2.16
C SER A 309 11.85 2.40 -2.47
N TRP A 310 11.39 3.12 -3.49
CA TRP A 310 10.04 3.09 -4.03
C TRP A 310 10.08 3.62 -5.47
N PRO A 311 9.04 3.45 -6.30
CA PRO A 311 9.13 3.71 -7.74
C PRO A 311 9.72 5.09 -8.11
N ILE A 312 9.20 6.16 -7.50
CA ILE A 312 9.67 7.54 -7.79
C ILE A 312 11.06 7.78 -7.18
N GLY A 313 11.38 7.18 -6.03
CA GLY A 313 12.73 7.19 -5.47
C GLY A 313 13.76 6.56 -6.41
N ALA A 314 13.37 5.50 -7.12
CA ALA A 314 14.19 4.81 -8.12
C ALA A 314 14.20 5.47 -9.51
N GLY A 315 13.46 6.56 -9.72
CA GLY A 315 13.45 7.32 -10.98
C GLY A 315 12.36 6.94 -11.97
N HIS A 316 11.41 6.07 -11.61
CA HIS A 316 10.25 5.75 -12.45
C HIS A 316 8.96 6.39 -11.91
N GLY A 317 8.10 6.88 -12.80
CA GLY A 317 6.79 7.41 -12.43
C GLY A 317 5.93 6.35 -11.75
N CYS A 318 5.10 6.75 -10.78
CA CYS A 318 4.07 5.87 -10.24
C CYS A 318 3.10 5.47 -11.36
N ILE A 319 2.70 4.21 -11.44
CA ILE A 319 1.76 3.71 -12.47
C ILE A 319 0.30 3.67 -12.00
N GLY A 320 0.05 3.99 -10.72
CA GLY A 320 -1.29 3.93 -10.14
C GLY A 320 -1.77 2.54 -9.72
N CYS A 321 -0.84 1.65 -9.38
CA CYS A 321 -1.16 0.23 -9.16
C CYS A 321 -2.13 -0.08 -8.00
N SER A 322 -2.44 0.89 -7.13
CA SER A 322 -3.42 0.75 -6.04
C SER A 322 -4.78 1.38 -6.34
N GLU A 323 -5.01 1.85 -7.58
CA GLU A 323 -6.29 2.39 -8.03
C GLU A 323 -7.11 1.36 -8.82
N PRO A 324 -8.45 1.46 -8.81
CA PRO A 324 -9.31 0.62 -9.63
C PRO A 324 -8.99 0.77 -11.13
N ASN A 325 -9.00 -0.34 -11.86
CA ASN A 325 -8.84 -0.40 -13.32
C ASN A 325 -7.61 0.38 -13.86
N PHE A 326 -6.52 0.46 -13.08
CA PHE A 326 -5.38 1.29 -13.45
C PHE A 326 -4.71 0.85 -14.76
N TRP A 327 -4.76 -0.44 -15.11
CA TRP A 327 -4.25 -0.97 -16.37
C TRP A 327 -4.86 -0.28 -17.59
N ASP A 328 -6.17 -0.01 -17.57
CA ASP A 328 -6.88 0.61 -18.68
C ASP A 328 -7.03 2.13 -18.52
N THR A 329 -7.12 2.62 -17.29
CA THR A 329 -7.41 4.04 -17.01
C THR A 329 -6.17 4.90 -16.83
N MET A 330 -5.01 4.28 -16.56
CA MET A 330 -3.73 4.96 -16.38
C MET A 330 -2.73 4.68 -17.51
N SER A 331 -3.09 3.83 -18.48
CA SER A 331 -2.27 3.58 -19.67
C SER A 331 -2.44 4.71 -20.72
N PRO A 332 -1.39 5.07 -21.48
CA PRO A 332 0.00 4.61 -21.35
C PRO A 332 0.69 5.16 -20.09
N PHE A 333 1.55 4.35 -19.47
CA PHE A 333 2.11 4.68 -18.16
C PHE A 333 3.14 5.81 -18.22
N GLU A 334 3.87 5.90 -19.32
CA GLU A 334 4.97 6.85 -19.53
C GLU A 334 4.52 8.20 -20.08
N GLU A 335 3.20 8.44 -20.20
CA GLU A 335 2.63 9.71 -20.64
C GLU A 335 1.74 10.36 -19.57
N PRO A 336 1.70 11.70 -19.45
CA PRO A 336 0.73 12.36 -18.59
C PRO A 336 -0.71 12.07 -19.02
N LEU A 337 -1.63 11.97 -18.06
CA LEU A 337 -3.05 11.80 -18.38
C LEU A 337 -3.62 13.05 -19.07
N ALA A 338 -3.87 12.95 -20.37
CA ALA A 338 -4.36 14.06 -21.19
C ALA A 338 -5.66 14.67 -20.65
N ASN A 339 -6.58 13.82 -20.17
CA ASN A 339 -7.90 14.21 -19.69
C ASN A 339 -7.95 14.64 -18.21
N ARG A 340 -6.84 14.54 -17.47
CA ARG A 340 -6.80 14.82 -16.03
C ARG A 340 -5.57 15.63 -15.64
N SER A 341 -5.06 16.48 -16.53
CA SER A 341 -3.82 17.21 -16.27
C SER A 341 -3.89 18.01 -14.95
N ILE A 342 -2.82 17.92 -14.17
CA ILE A 342 -2.67 18.70 -12.94
C ILE A 342 -1.72 19.84 -13.25
N LYS A 343 -2.16 21.04 -12.87
CA LYS A 343 -1.37 22.26 -12.99
C LYS A 343 -0.60 22.49 -11.71
N THR A 344 0.66 22.89 -11.86
CA THR A 344 1.45 23.53 -10.81
C THR A 344 0.87 24.92 -10.50
N ALA A 345 1.43 25.60 -9.49
CA ALA A 345 1.17 27.02 -9.31
C ALA A 345 1.45 27.82 -10.60
N PHE A 346 0.70 28.89 -10.84
CA PHE A 346 0.80 29.73 -12.04
C PHE A 346 0.50 28.97 -13.35
N ASP A 347 -0.67 28.33 -13.40
CA ASP A 347 -1.22 27.70 -14.61
C ASP A 347 -0.36 26.59 -15.26
N GLY A 348 0.42 25.86 -14.46
CA GLY A 348 1.22 24.73 -14.94
C GLY A 348 2.66 25.10 -15.34
N LEU A 349 3.05 26.37 -15.22
CA LEU A 349 4.42 26.80 -15.48
C LEU A 349 5.36 26.53 -14.29
N GLY A 350 4.86 26.65 -13.06
CA GLY A 350 5.66 26.51 -11.83
C GLY A 350 6.24 27.83 -11.34
N ALA A 351 6.41 27.96 -10.03
CA ALA A 351 6.79 29.22 -9.39
C ALA A 351 8.14 29.75 -9.88
N ASP A 352 9.17 28.89 -9.84
CA ASP A 352 10.53 29.28 -10.18
C ASP A 352 10.67 29.51 -11.68
N LYS A 353 10.07 28.65 -12.51
CA LYS A 353 10.06 28.85 -13.96
C LYS A 353 9.38 30.16 -14.39
N VAL A 354 8.33 30.58 -13.68
CA VAL A 354 7.70 31.89 -13.90
C VAL A 354 8.64 33.02 -13.45
N ALA A 355 9.26 32.90 -12.28
CA ALA A 355 10.22 33.88 -11.79
C ALA A 355 11.40 34.05 -12.77
N ASP A 356 11.99 32.96 -13.25
CA ASP A 356 13.06 32.96 -14.25
C ASP A 356 12.63 33.61 -15.55
N LYS A 357 11.44 33.29 -16.05
CA LYS A 357 10.91 33.89 -17.27
C LYS A 357 10.70 35.40 -17.12
N VAL A 358 10.15 35.85 -16.00
CA VAL A 358 9.96 37.28 -15.71
C VAL A 358 11.31 37.97 -15.57
N GLY A 359 12.23 37.40 -14.80
CA GLY A 359 13.57 37.93 -14.56
C GLY A 359 14.39 38.06 -15.84
N THR A 360 14.44 37.01 -16.66
CA THR A 360 15.13 37.03 -17.97
C THR A 360 14.53 38.06 -18.92
N THR A 361 13.19 38.18 -18.94
CA THR A 361 12.49 39.18 -19.78
C THR A 361 12.85 40.61 -19.34
N LEU A 362 12.80 40.90 -18.04
CA LEU A 362 13.14 42.22 -17.49
C LEU A 362 14.61 42.58 -17.72
N LEU A 363 15.52 41.62 -17.50
CA LEU A 363 16.95 41.81 -17.74
C LEU A 363 17.21 42.13 -19.22
N SER A 364 16.57 41.39 -20.13
CA SER A 364 16.71 41.58 -21.57
C SER A 364 16.18 42.94 -22.01
N ALA A 365 15.01 43.34 -21.54
CA ALA A 365 14.43 44.66 -21.83
C ALA A 365 15.31 45.80 -21.30
N THR A 366 15.87 45.65 -20.10
CA THR A 366 16.78 46.63 -19.51
C THR A 366 18.07 46.75 -20.32
N ALA A 367 18.67 45.62 -20.72
CA ALA A 367 19.88 45.60 -21.55
C ALA A 367 19.65 46.29 -22.90
N ILE A 368 18.52 45.98 -23.57
CA ILE A 368 18.12 46.66 -24.81
C ILE A 368 17.94 48.17 -24.57
N GLY A 369 17.28 48.56 -23.48
CA GLY A 369 17.10 49.96 -23.11
C GLY A 369 18.41 50.70 -22.90
N ILE A 370 19.37 50.09 -22.18
CA ILE A 370 20.71 50.66 -21.96
C ILE A 370 21.46 50.82 -23.29
N VAL A 371 21.45 49.79 -24.15
CA VAL A 371 22.11 49.84 -25.47
C VAL A 371 21.48 50.92 -26.35
N ALA A 372 20.15 50.98 -26.41
CA ALA A 372 19.42 51.99 -27.18
C ALA A 372 19.72 53.40 -26.66
N HIS A 373 19.71 53.60 -25.34
CA HIS A 373 20.07 54.87 -24.72
C HIS A 373 21.51 55.29 -25.04
N ALA A 374 22.48 54.36 -24.96
CA ALA A 374 23.87 54.64 -25.28
C ALA A 374 24.07 55.02 -26.75
N LEU A 375 23.40 54.33 -27.68
CA LEU A 375 23.46 54.63 -29.12
C LEU A 375 22.83 55.99 -29.44
N LEU A 376 21.65 56.30 -28.88
CA LEU A 376 20.98 57.59 -29.05
C LEU A 376 21.82 58.74 -28.47
N SER A 377 22.35 58.58 -27.26
CA SER A 377 23.20 59.58 -26.62
C SER A 377 24.47 59.85 -27.44
N LYS A 378 25.09 58.83 -28.03
CA LYS A 378 26.25 58.99 -28.93
C LYS A 378 25.88 59.70 -30.23
N ALA A 379 24.71 59.40 -30.80
CA ALA A 379 24.23 60.05 -32.02
C ALA A 379 23.87 61.53 -31.80
N ILE A 380 23.35 61.88 -30.63
CA ILE A 380 23.07 63.27 -30.24
C ILE A 380 24.37 64.04 -30.01
N LYS A 381 25.34 63.43 -29.31
CA LYS A 381 26.64 64.07 -28.99
C LYS A 381 27.55 64.33 -30.20
N ASN A 382 27.31 63.65 -31.33
CA ASN A 382 28.02 63.88 -32.59
C ASN A 382 27.34 64.93 -33.49
N LYS A 383 26.22 65.53 -33.06
CA LYS A 383 25.51 66.61 -33.78
C LYS A 383 25.74 68.01 -33.18
N GLU A 384 26.40 68.09 -32.04
CA GLU A 384 27.07 69.31 -31.54
C GLU A 384 28.54 69.28 -31.96
#